data_AF-A0AAU9J8X3-F1
#
_entry.id   AF-A0AAU9J8X3-F1
#
_cell.length_a   1.000
_cell.length_b   1.000
_cell.length_c   1.000
_cell.angle_alpha   90.00
_cell.angle_beta   90.00
_cell.angle_gamma   90.00
#
_symmetry.space_group_name_H-M   'P 1'
#
loop_
_entity.id
_entity.type
_entity.pdbx_description
1 polymer ?
#
loop_
_entity_poly.entity_id
_entity_poly.type
_entity_poly.pdbx_seq_one_letter_code
_entity_poly.pdbx_strand_id
1 'polypeptide(L)'
;MGDCTSRVSKSELEQHMKDYNGKNDQSFLCIPYERTIDQTIAEDTNKRGLEEKLRLYQRKKLEFQAKLDSITAGSPQIPELNIEIQKGVSLYTEGLCFTKGQPYVTVQLEPKGPICETTASDTYKPYWYRLFELKQTLDNFSSLSFKVWSKENSSENHLFGGFQIKLNDLEDQRVKEGWYKLDVNDPSKEIHPSLRIRIQLIQDERALYSSLIQSCIEKSVLLTEALKSLENDEKGA
;
A
#
# COMPACT_ATOMS: atom_id res chain seq x y z
N MET A 1 13.83 -6.66 41.30
CA MET A 1 13.52 -7.22 39.98
C MET A 1 12.69 -6.15 39.27
N GLY A 2 13.26 -5.49 38.26
CA GLY A 2 12.55 -4.43 37.54
C GLY A 2 11.54 -5.06 36.60
N ASP A 3 10.27 -4.76 36.81
CA ASP A 3 9.20 -5.15 35.89
C ASP A 3 9.52 -4.61 34.49
N CYS A 4 9.59 -5.52 33.52
CA CYS A 4 9.74 -5.21 32.11
C CYS A 4 8.42 -4.63 31.58
N THR A 5 8.11 -3.39 31.92
CA THR A 5 6.90 -2.66 31.51
C THR A 5 6.95 -2.17 30.05
N SER A 6 7.88 -2.65 29.22
CA SER A 6 8.10 -2.13 27.85
C SER A 6 7.72 -3.05 26.70
N ARG A 7 7.09 -4.21 26.96
CA ARG A 7 6.52 -5.03 25.88
C ARG A 7 5.19 -4.43 25.44
N VAL A 8 5.07 -4.08 24.17
CA VAL A 8 3.82 -3.62 23.55
C VAL A 8 2.74 -4.67 23.77
N SER A 9 1.61 -4.26 24.33
CA SER A 9 0.48 -5.14 24.55
C SER A 9 -0.14 -5.62 23.23
N LYS A 10 -0.87 -6.74 23.26
CA LYS A 10 -1.57 -7.25 22.06
C LYS A 10 -2.54 -6.21 21.49
N SER A 11 -3.27 -5.50 22.35
CA SER A 11 -4.20 -4.44 21.92
C SER A 11 -3.49 -3.26 21.27
N GLU A 12 -2.34 -2.84 21.78
CA GLU A 12 -1.53 -1.79 21.14
C GLU A 12 -0.97 -2.24 19.80
N LEU A 13 -0.57 -3.50 19.66
CA LEU A 13 -0.09 -4.04 18.39
C LEU A 13 -1.22 -4.14 17.36
N GLU A 14 -2.41 -4.59 17.78
CA GLU A 14 -3.61 -4.60 16.94
C GLU A 14 -4.01 -3.18 16.50
N GLN A 15 -3.97 -2.22 17.42
CA GLN A 15 -4.23 -0.82 17.09
C GLN A 15 -3.20 -0.30 16.10
N HIS A 16 -1.91 -0.52 16.37
CA HIS A 16 -0.83 -0.18 15.46
C HIS A 16 -1.04 -0.79 14.08
N MET A 17 -1.52 -2.04 13.98
CA MET A 17 -1.81 -2.68 12.70
C MET A 17 -2.99 -2.04 11.97
N LYS A 18 -4.03 -1.62 12.69
CA LYS A 18 -5.25 -0.98 12.17
C LYS A 18 -5.08 0.51 11.82
N ASP A 19 -4.14 1.21 12.44
CA ASP A 19 -3.93 2.64 12.24
C ASP A 19 -3.75 3.00 10.76
N TYR A 20 -4.48 4.01 10.29
CA TYR A 20 -4.39 4.49 8.92
C TYR A 20 -3.74 5.87 8.88
N ASN A 21 -2.90 6.11 7.88
CA ASN A 21 -2.35 7.43 7.59
C ASN A 21 -2.52 7.72 6.10
N GLY A 22 -3.31 8.76 5.79
CA GLY A 22 -3.60 9.17 4.41
C GLY A 22 -2.65 10.24 3.85
N LYS A 23 -1.54 10.56 4.53
CA LYS A 23 -0.64 11.66 4.15
C LYS A 23 -0.17 11.58 2.69
N ASN A 24 0.06 10.37 2.19
CA ASN A 24 0.62 10.14 0.86
C ASN A 24 -0.44 9.66 -0.15
N ASP A 25 -1.73 9.71 0.17
CA ASP A 25 -2.81 9.16 -0.68
C ASP A 25 -2.84 9.78 -2.08
N GLN A 26 -2.48 11.05 -2.19
CA GLN A 26 -2.47 11.79 -3.45
C GLN A 26 -1.40 11.31 -4.46
N SER A 27 -0.36 10.60 -4.00
CA SER A 27 0.70 10.05 -4.86
C SER A 27 0.33 8.71 -5.49
N PHE A 28 -0.85 8.18 -5.18
CA PHE A 28 -1.32 6.90 -5.70
C PHE A 28 -2.58 7.10 -6.54
N LEU A 29 -2.47 6.79 -7.83
CA LEU A 29 -3.55 6.90 -8.81
C LEU A 29 -4.49 5.70 -8.68
N CYS A 30 -5.51 5.82 -7.83
CA CYS A 30 -6.46 4.74 -7.58
C CYS A 30 -7.88 5.23 -7.36
N ILE A 31 -8.82 4.28 -7.41
CA ILE A 31 -10.14 4.50 -6.85
C ILE A 31 -10.08 4.13 -5.36
N PRO A 32 -10.44 5.04 -4.43
CA PRO A 32 -10.27 4.85 -2.98
C PRO A 32 -10.90 3.57 -2.38
N TYR A 33 -11.87 2.96 -3.07
CA TYR A 33 -12.63 1.82 -2.59
C TYR A 33 -12.32 0.49 -3.29
N GLU A 34 -11.30 0.41 -4.16
CA GLU A 34 -10.98 -0.82 -4.92
C GLU A 34 -10.82 -2.08 -4.06
N ARG A 35 -10.61 -1.96 -2.74
CA ARG A 35 -10.39 -3.09 -1.83
C ARG A 35 -11.63 -3.92 -1.49
N THR A 36 -12.84 -3.45 -1.72
CA THR A 36 -14.04 -4.14 -1.15
C THR A 36 -15.35 -3.96 -1.92
N ILE A 37 -15.33 -3.44 -3.14
CA ILE A 37 -16.58 -3.15 -3.88
C ILE A 37 -17.33 -4.40 -4.29
N ASP A 38 -16.60 -5.46 -4.68
CA ASP A 38 -17.22 -6.71 -5.13
C ASP A 38 -17.99 -7.42 -4.00
N GLN A 39 -17.63 -7.13 -2.73
CA GLN A 39 -18.35 -7.63 -1.55
C GLN A 39 -19.45 -6.66 -1.08
N THR A 40 -19.27 -5.34 -1.25
CA THR A 40 -20.23 -4.36 -0.69
C THR A 40 -21.40 -3.99 -1.59
N ILE A 41 -21.35 -4.12 -2.91
CA ILE A 41 -22.55 -3.76 -3.72
C ILE A 41 -23.68 -4.78 -3.52
N ALA A 42 -23.34 -6.07 -3.33
CA ALA A 42 -24.32 -7.12 -3.13
C ALA A 42 -24.92 -7.15 -1.71
N GLU A 43 -24.17 -6.68 -0.70
CA GLU A 43 -24.55 -6.78 0.71
C GLU A 43 -25.10 -5.47 1.31
N ASP A 44 -24.88 -4.33 0.65
CA ASP A 44 -25.24 -3.02 1.18
C ASP A 44 -26.69 -2.65 0.80
N THR A 45 -27.62 -2.95 1.70
CA THR A 45 -29.06 -2.62 1.59
C THR A 45 -29.36 -1.15 1.87
N ASN A 46 -28.35 -0.36 2.25
CA ASN A 46 -28.53 1.05 2.57
C ASN A 46 -28.53 1.91 1.30
N LYS A 47 -29.72 2.28 0.84
CA LYS A 47 -29.93 3.18 -0.32
C LYS A 47 -29.03 4.41 -0.29
N ARG A 48 -28.92 5.09 0.85
CA ARG A 48 -28.08 6.28 0.99
C ARG A 48 -26.59 5.98 0.78
N GLY A 49 -26.11 4.85 1.30
CA GLY A 49 -24.72 4.41 1.11
C GLY A 49 -24.40 4.12 -0.36
N LEU A 50 -25.33 3.49 -1.08
CA LEU A 50 -25.21 3.23 -2.52
C LEU A 50 -25.23 4.53 -3.34
N GLU A 51 -26.10 5.50 -3.01
CA GLU A 51 -26.13 6.81 -3.67
C GLU A 51 -24.84 7.61 -3.46
N GLU A 52 -24.29 7.61 -2.24
CA GLU A 52 -23.02 8.28 -1.93
C GLU A 52 -21.86 7.65 -2.71
N LYS A 53 -21.82 6.32 -2.80
CA LYS A 53 -20.87 5.59 -3.66
C LYS A 53 -21.04 5.95 -5.13
N LEU A 54 -22.26 6.00 -5.66
CA LEU A 54 -22.52 6.34 -7.06
C LEU A 54 -22.01 7.74 -7.40
N ARG A 55 -22.32 8.73 -6.57
CA ARG A 55 -21.83 10.11 -6.73
C ARG A 55 -20.30 10.17 -6.71
N LEU A 56 -19.66 9.37 -5.87
CA LEU A 56 -18.21 9.28 -5.82
C LEU A 56 -17.61 8.77 -7.14
N TYR A 57 -18.12 7.66 -7.70
CA TYR A 57 -17.63 7.13 -8.98
C TYR A 57 -17.84 8.10 -10.13
N GLN A 58 -19.00 8.76 -10.18
CA GLN A 58 -19.28 9.79 -11.17
C GLN A 58 -18.30 10.96 -11.08
N ARG A 59 -18.02 11.44 -9.86
CA ARG A 59 -17.03 12.49 -9.62
C ARG A 59 -15.62 12.04 -10.03
N LYS A 60 -15.21 10.84 -9.64
CA LYS A 60 -13.88 10.29 -9.97
C LYS A 60 -13.71 10.05 -11.46
N LYS A 61 -14.75 9.59 -12.15
CA LYS A 61 -14.76 9.50 -13.62
C LYS A 61 -14.42 10.85 -14.26
N LEU A 62 -15.07 11.94 -13.83
CA LEU A 62 -14.82 13.28 -14.37
C LEU A 62 -13.40 13.76 -14.04
N GLU A 63 -12.91 13.49 -12.83
CA GLU A 63 -11.55 13.82 -12.41
C GLU A 63 -10.51 13.11 -13.31
N PHE A 64 -10.65 11.80 -13.52
CA PHE A 64 -9.76 11.03 -14.38
C PHE A 64 -9.88 11.42 -15.85
N GLN A 65 -11.09 11.78 -16.32
CA GLN A 65 -11.28 12.29 -17.68
C GLN A 65 -10.50 13.60 -17.89
N ALA A 66 -10.63 14.55 -16.95
CA ALA A 66 -9.89 15.81 -17.03
C ALA A 66 -8.37 15.59 -17.00
N LYS A 67 -7.89 14.60 -16.22
CA LYS A 67 -6.47 14.21 -16.21
C LYS A 67 -6.04 13.61 -17.54
N LEU A 68 -6.83 12.66 -18.08
CA LEU A 68 -6.59 12.05 -19.38
C LEU A 68 -6.50 13.08 -20.51
N ASP A 69 -7.42 14.05 -20.53
CA ASP A 69 -7.47 15.11 -21.53
C ASP A 69 -6.27 16.08 -21.41
N SER A 70 -5.67 16.19 -20.22
CA SER A 70 -4.49 17.03 -19.98
C SER A 70 -3.16 16.41 -20.41
N ILE A 71 -3.13 15.10 -20.72
CA ILE A 71 -1.92 14.41 -21.16
C ILE A 71 -1.61 14.79 -22.61
N THR A 72 -0.47 15.43 -22.83
CA THR A 72 0.01 15.79 -24.16
C THR A 72 0.28 14.55 -25.01
N ALA A 73 -0.40 14.44 -26.15
CA ALA A 73 -0.18 13.35 -27.10
C ALA A 73 1.27 13.36 -27.63
N GLY A 74 1.95 12.22 -27.53
CA GLY A 74 3.27 12.00 -28.14
C GLY A 74 4.47 12.29 -27.24
N SER A 75 4.28 12.69 -25.98
CA SER A 75 5.40 12.77 -25.02
C SER A 75 5.79 11.37 -24.52
N PRO A 76 7.09 10.98 -24.58
CA PRO A 76 7.53 9.73 -24.01
C PRO A 76 7.29 9.74 -22.50
N GLN A 77 6.52 8.78 -22.01
CA GLN A 77 6.28 8.61 -20.58
C GLN A 77 7.38 7.73 -19.98
N ILE A 78 8.11 8.27 -19.02
CA ILE A 78 9.04 7.50 -18.21
C ILE A 78 8.22 6.83 -17.11
N PRO A 79 8.31 5.50 -16.92
CA PRO A 79 7.59 4.83 -15.86
C PRO A 79 7.87 5.46 -14.50
N GLU A 80 6.81 5.65 -13.72
CA GLU A 80 6.84 6.20 -12.38
C GLU A 80 6.50 5.10 -11.37
N LEU A 81 7.41 4.85 -10.44
CA LEU A 81 7.26 3.88 -9.38
C LEU A 81 7.10 4.61 -8.05
N ASN A 82 5.91 4.49 -7.47
CA ASN A 82 5.56 5.10 -6.19
C ASN A 82 5.55 4.03 -5.11
N ILE A 83 6.38 4.23 -4.08
CA ILE A 83 6.62 3.26 -3.01
C ILE A 83 6.48 3.98 -1.67
N GLU A 84 5.52 3.56 -0.87
CA GLU A 84 5.37 4.02 0.51
C GLU A 84 5.69 2.89 1.48
N ILE A 85 6.69 3.14 2.33
CA ILE A 85 6.97 2.34 3.52
C ILE A 85 6.17 2.92 4.68
N GLN A 86 5.13 2.23 5.12
CA GLN A 86 4.19 2.78 6.09
C GLN A 86 4.65 2.52 7.53
N LYS A 87 4.74 1.25 7.91
CA LYS A 87 4.98 0.80 9.28
C LYS A 87 5.41 -0.66 9.32
N GLY A 88 5.86 -1.15 10.47
CA GLY A 88 6.32 -2.52 10.65
C GLY A 88 5.87 -3.10 11.98
N VAL A 89 5.81 -4.42 12.06
CA VAL A 89 5.52 -5.14 13.31
C VAL A 89 6.57 -6.20 13.56
N SER A 90 6.79 -6.47 14.84
CA SER A 90 7.63 -7.58 15.30
C SER A 90 9.09 -7.50 14.81
N LEU A 91 9.64 -6.29 14.71
CA LEU A 91 11.02 -6.00 14.27
C LEU A 91 12.01 -5.96 15.44
N TYR A 92 11.91 -6.92 16.35
CA TYR A 92 12.76 -7.04 17.53
C TYR A 92 13.24 -8.49 17.72
N THR A 93 14.35 -8.65 18.44
CA THR A 93 14.90 -9.96 18.81
C THR A 93 14.51 -10.30 20.24
N GLU A 94 14.00 -11.51 20.49
CA GLU A 94 13.70 -11.96 21.85
C GLU A 94 14.98 -12.08 22.72
N GLY A 95 14.86 -11.79 24.02
CA GLY A 95 15.89 -12.10 25.01
C GLY A 95 16.83 -10.96 25.40
N LEU A 96 16.80 -9.81 24.71
CA LEU A 96 17.66 -8.66 25.02
C LEU A 96 16.85 -7.36 25.09
N CYS A 97 16.40 -6.99 26.30
CA CYS A 97 15.71 -5.71 26.55
C CYS A 97 16.62 -4.48 26.35
N PHE A 98 17.93 -4.68 26.19
CA PHE A 98 18.93 -3.61 26.11
C PHE A 98 19.36 -3.27 24.68
N THR A 99 19.09 -4.13 23.70
CA THR A 99 19.36 -3.85 22.29
C THR A 99 18.12 -3.22 21.66
N LYS A 100 17.94 -1.91 21.92
CA LYS A 100 16.98 -1.07 21.17
C LYS A 100 17.51 -0.83 19.76
N GLY A 101 17.47 -1.86 18.93
CA GLY A 101 17.79 -1.71 17.52
C GLY A 101 16.82 -0.73 16.87
N GLN A 102 17.32 0.27 16.15
CA GLN A 102 16.45 1.24 15.46
C GLN A 102 16.21 0.76 14.02
N PRO A 103 15.05 0.16 13.70
CA PRO A 103 14.81 -0.38 12.38
C PRO A 103 14.71 0.72 11.32
N TYR A 104 15.27 0.47 10.15
CA TYR A 104 15.07 1.25 8.93
C TYR A 104 14.94 0.31 7.73
N VAL A 105 14.31 0.79 6.66
CA VAL A 105 14.03 -0.02 5.47
C VAL A 105 14.82 0.52 4.30
N THR A 106 15.49 -0.36 3.57
CA THR A 106 16.07 -0.06 2.25
C THR A 106 15.22 -0.70 1.17
N VAL A 107 14.95 0.05 0.11
CA VAL A 107 14.28 -0.40 -1.10
C VAL A 107 15.26 -0.29 -2.26
N GLN A 108 15.48 -1.38 -2.99
CA GLN A 108 16.39 -1.41 -4.12
C GLN A 108 15.65 -1.89 -5.37
N LEU A 109 15.79 -1.15 -6.46
CA LEU A 109 15.38 -1.64 -7.77
C LEU A 109 16.44 -2.62 -8.28
N GLU A 110 16.06 -3.86 -8.59
CA GLU A 110 16.99 -4.95 -8.89
C GLU A 110 16.92 -5.36 -10.36
N PRO A 111 18.04 -5.77 -10.98
CA PRO A 111 19.39 -5.84 -10.42
C PRO A 111 20.13 -4.49 -10.40
N LYS A 112 20.87 -4.21 -9.32
CA LYS A 112 21.87 -3.09 -9.23
C LYS A 112 21.33 -1.69 -9.58
N GLY A 113 20.05 -1.46 -9.38
CA GLY A 113 19.40 -0.17 -9.58
C GLY A 113 19.53 0.75 -8.37
N PRO A 114 18.81 1.89 -8.40
CA PRO A 114 18.79 2.85 -7.31
C PRO A 114 18.34 2.23 -5.99
N ILE A 115 18.95 2.70 -4.91
CA ILE A 115 18.63 2.33 -3.52
C ILE A 115 18.06 3.56 -2.83
N CYS A 116 16.93 3.37 -2.14
CA CYS A 116 16.31 4.36 -1.28
C CYS A 116 16.22 3.81 0.14
N GLU A 117 16.28 4.69 1.14
CA GLU A 117 16.17 4.27 2.55
C GLU A 117 15.27 5.19 3.37
N THR A 118 14.63 4.60 4.38
CA THR A 118 13.90 5.37 5.40
C THR A 118 14.85 5.84 6.49
N THR A 119 14.42 6.82 7.29
CA THR A 119 15.09 7.08 8.58
C THR A 119 14.85 5.90 9.53
N ALA A 120 15.71 5.78 10.54
CA ALA A 120 15.50 4.82 11.61
C ALA A 120 14.27 5.20 12.46
N SER A 121 13.56 4.21 12.98
CA SER A 121 12.31 4.38 13.73
C SER A 121 12.33 3.61 15.05
N ASP A 122 11.24 3.69 15.82
CA ASP A 122 11.08 2.94 17.07
C ASP A 122 11.06 1.43 16.82
N THR A 123 11.69 0.65 17.71
CA THR A 123 11.84 -0.80 17.56
C THR A 123 10.51 -1.55 17.58
N TYR A 124 9.55 -1.12 18.40
CA TYR A 124 8.37 -1.93 18.71
C TYR A 124 7.13 -1.51 17.91
N LYS A 125 6.99 -0.22 17.60
CA LYS A 125 5.91 0.32 16.76
C LYS A 125 6.48 1.29 15.71
N PRO A 126 7.34 0.83 14.78
CA PRO A 126 7.94 1.71 13.80
C PRO A 126 6.90 2.26 12.84
N TYR A 127 6.89 3.59 12.70
CA TYR A 127 6.22 4.30 11.62
C TYR A 127 7.26 4.99 10.77
N TRP A 128 7.10 4.94 9.45
CA TRP A 128 7.95 5.64 8.50
C TRP A 128 7.14 6.58 7.62
N TYR A 129 6.01 6.11 7.07
CA TYR A 129 5.19 6.81 6.08
C TYR A 129 6.03 7.53 5.01
N ARG A 130 7.12 6.87 4.60
CA ARG A 130 8.12 7.43 3.71
C ARG A 130 7.74 7.05 2.29
N LEU A 131 7.48 8.06 1.48
CA LEU A 131 7.25 7.94 0.04
C LEU A 131 8.56 8.07 -0.73
N PHE A 132 8.75 7.18 -1.70
CA PHE A 132 9.77 7.26 -2.74
C PHE A 132 9.07 7.30 -4.09
N GLU A 133 9.41 8.29 -4.91
CA GLU A 133 8.89 8.48 -6.26
C GLU A 133 10.07 8.32 -7.22
N LEU A 134 10.08 7.23 -7.99
CA LEU A 134 11.18 6.87 -8.88
C LEU A 134 10.72 6.95 -10.33
N LYS A 135 11.26 7.90 -11.09
CA LYS A 135 11.05 8.01 -12.54
C LYS A 135 12.21 7.38 -13.27
N GLN A 136 12.03 6.14 -13.75
CA GLN A 136 13.12 5.32 -14.26
C GLN A 136 12.63 4.39 -15.38
N THR A 137 13.41 4.26 -16.46
CA THR A 137 13.20 3.22 -17.47
C THR A 137 13.44 1.84 -16.84
N LEU A 138 12.50 0.91 -17.02
CA LEU A 138 12.48 -0.37 -16.30
C LEU A 138 13.01 -1.58 -17.06
N ASP A 139 13.45 -1.42 -18.31
CA ASP A 139 13.84 -2.51 -19.21
C ASP A 139 14.94 -3.44 -18.65
N ASN A 140 15.79 -2.91 -17.77
CA ASN A 140 16.91 -3.64 -17.16
C ASN A 140 16.63 -4.11 -15.73
N PHE A 141 15.40 -3.93 -15.23
CA PHE A 141 15.02 -4.26 -13.85
C PHE A 141 13.92 -5.32 -13.83
N SER A 142 13.90 -6.11 -12.77
CA SER A 142 13.01 -7.29 -12.64
C SER A 142 12.21 -7.29 -11.34
N SER A 143 12.71 -6.65 -10.28
CA SER A 143 12.05 -6.67 -8.97
C SER A 143 12.45 -5.49 -8.11
N LEU A 144 11.71 -5.32 -7.02
CA LEU A 144 12.06 -4.45 -5.90
C LEU A 144 12.42 -5.31 -4.70
N SER A 145 13.61 -5.10 -4.16
CA SER A 145 14.07 -5.73 -2.92
C SER A 145 13.83 -4.80 -1.75
N PHE A 146 13.09 -5.29 -0.76
CA PHE A 146 12.84 -4.62 0.51
C PHE A 146 13.68 -5.32 1.58
N LYS A 147 14.52 -4.58 2.30
CA LYS A 147 15.32 -5.11 3.40
C LYS A 147 15.14 -4.25 4.64
N VAL A 148 14.90 -4.90 5.77
CA VAL A 148 14.85 -4.26 7.08
C VAL A 148 16.18 -4.42 7.76
N TRP A 149 16.77 -3.31 8.13
CA TRP A 149 18.02 -3.23 8.86
C TRP A 149 17.78 -2.68 10.24
N SER A 150 18.57 -3.10 11.22
CA SER A 150 18.56 -2.60 12.57
C SER A 150 19.88 -1.87 12.85
N LYS A 151 19.82 -0.58 13.15
CA LYS A 151 20.99 0.17 13.63
C LYS A 151 21.22 -0.15 15.10
N GLU A 152 22.42 -0.62 15.42
CA GLU A 152 22.88 -0.80 16.80
C GLU A 152 24.00 0.20 17.10
N ASN A 153 24.12 0.58 18.38
CA ASN A 153 25.07 1.62 18.81
C ASN A 153 26.55 1.22 18.65
N SER A 154 26.86 -0.05 18.38
CA SER A 154 28.22 -0.59 18.45
C SER A 154 28.64 -1.45 17.24
N SER A 155 28.39 -0.95 16.02
CA SER A 155 29.32 -1.03 14.87
C SER A 155 28.95 -1.80 13.60
N GLU A 156 27.87 -2.59 13.51
CA GLU A 156 27.37 -3.07 12.21
C GLU A 156 25.84 -3.08 12.16
N ASN A 157 25.25 -2.65 11.04
CA ASN A 157 23.80 -2.72 10.85
C ASN A 157 23.41 -4.18 10.63
N HIS A 158 22.50 -4.68 11.47
CA HIS A 158 22.04 -6.06 11.36
C HIS A 158 20.91 -6.16 10.34
N LEU A 159 21.05 -7.03 9.33
CA LEU A 159 19.95 -7.37 8.42
C LEU A 159 18.94 -8.24 9.16
N PHE A 160 17.75 -7.71 9.40
CA PHE A 160 16.67 -8.42 10.09
C PHE A 160 15.96 -9.41 9.16
N GLY A 161 15.73 -8.99 7.91
CA GLY A 161 15.05 -9.80 6.90
C GLY A 161 14.65 -8.95 5.70
N GLY A 162 14.05 -9.59 4.70
CA GLY A 162 13.60 -8.89 3.50
C GLY A 162 12.64 -9.70 2.66
N PHE A 163 12.13 -9.11 1.60
CA PHE A 163 11.32 -9.79 0.58
C PHE A 163 11.49 -9.06 -0.75
N GLN A 164 11.00 -9.69 -1.82
CA GLN A 164 11.01 -9.10 -3.17
C GLN A 164 9.61 -9.05 -3.76
N ILE A 165 9.34 -8.01 -4.55
CA ILE A 165 8.16 -7.90 -5.40
C ILE A 165 8.64 -7.83 -6.86
N LYS A 166 8.13 -8.70 -7.73
CA LYS A 166 8.48 -8.64 -9.15
C LYS A 166 7.79 -7.46 -9.81
N LEU A 167 8.47 -6.78 -10.73
CA LEU A 167 7.86 -5.67 -11.48
C LEU A 167 6.68 -6.17 -12.32
N ASN A 168 6.74 -7.42 -12.81
CA ASN A 168 5.65 -8.06 -13.53
C ASN A 168 4.36 -8.19 -12.70
N ASP A 169 4.49 -8.31 -11.37
CA ASP A 169 3.32 -8.35 -10.51
C ASP A 169 2.60 -6.98 -10.55
N LEU A 170 3.28 -5.89 -10.89
CA LEU A 170 2.76 -4.51 -10.91
C LEU A 170 2.32 -4.04 -12.31
N GLU A 171 2.26 -4.94 -13.30
CA GLU A 171 1.91 -4.61 -14.71
C GLU A 171 0.47 -4.07 -14.86
N ASP A 172 -0.43 -4.43 -13.95
CA ASP A 172 -1.81 -3.93 -13.94
C ASP A 172 -1.91 -2.44 -13.56
N GLN A 173 -0.79 -1.83 -13.16
CA GLN A 173 -0.65 -0.46 -12.70
C GLN A 173 -1.53 -0.12 -11.49
N ARG A 174 -2.06 -1.14 -10.79
CA ARG A 174 -2.93 -0.96 -9.63
C ARG A 174 -2.10 -0.74 -8.37
N VAL A 175 -2.73 -0.06 -7.41
CA VAL A 175 -2.13 0.11 -6.09
C VAL A 175 -2.18 -1.21 -5.34
N LYS A 176 -1.01 -1.75 -5.00
CA LYS A 176 -0.89 -2.87 -4.08
C LYS A 176 -0.57 -2.35 -2.69
N GLU A 177 -1.44 -2.60 -1.73
CA GLU A 177 -1.19 -2.27 -0.32
C GLU A 177 -1.45 -3.48 0.55
N GLY A 178 -0.54 -3.77 1.47
CA GLY A 178 -0.69 -4.93 2.34
C GLY A 178 0.43 -5.08 3.34
N TRP A 179 0.25 -6.07 4.19
CA TRP A 179 1.30 -6.59 5.06
C TRP A 179 2.08 -7.66 4.32
N TYR A 180 3.40 -7.48 4.24
CA TYR A 180 4.33 -8.41 3.63
C TYR A 180 5.20 -8.99 4.73
N LYS A 181 5.20 -10.32 4.85
CA LYS A 181 6.08 -11.03 5.78
C LYS A 181 7.52 -10.89 5.31
N LEU A 182 8.44 -10.71 6.25
CA LEU A 182 9.87 -10.72 5.94
C LEU A 182 10.36 -12.16 5.94
N ASP A 183 11.16 -12.51 4.93
CA ASP A 183 11.98 -13.70 4.96
C ASP A 183 13.14 -13.44 5.94
N VAL A 184 13.16 -14.22 7.02
CA VAL A 184 14.18 -14.16 8.07
C VAL A 184 15.05 -15.41 8.05
N ASN A 185 16.30 -15.28 8.49
CA ASN A 185 17.27 -16.38 8.49
C ASN A 185 16.90 -17.53 9.46
N ASP A 186 16.02 -17.29 10.42
CA ASP A 186 15.54 -18.30 11.37
C ASP A 186 14.00 -18.39 11.37
N PRO A 187 13.41 -19.22 10.50
CA PRO A 187 11.96 -19.40 10.39
C PRO A 187 11.35 -20.18 11.57
N SER A 188 12.17 -20.71 12.50
CA SER A 188 11.70 -21.47 13.65
C SER A 188 11.14 -20.59 14.79
N LYS A 189 11.37 -19.29 14.72
CA LYS A 189 10.84 -18.33 15.69
C LYS A 189 9.34 -18.09 15.45
N GLU A 190 8.54 -18.12 16.50
CA GLU A 190 7.09 -17.83 16.47
C GLU A 190 6.76 -16.37 16.09
N ILE A 191 7.78 -15.52 15.97
CA ILE A 191 7.64 -14.12 15.60
C ILE A 191 7.68 -14.00 14.07
N HIS A 192 6.58 -13.52 13.48
CA HIS A 192 6.47 -13.23 12.05
C HIS A 192 6.60 -11.73 11.76
N PRO A 193 7.81 -11.21 11.59
CA PRO A 193 8.01 -9.81 11.23
C PRO A 193 7.37 -9.48 9.90
N SER A 194 6.75 -8.31 9.84
CA SER A 194 6.05 -7.87 8.63
C SER A 194 6.18 -6.37 8.43
N LEU A 195 6.27 -5.95 7.18
CA LEU A 195 6.18 -4.57 6.76
C LEU A 195 4.84 -4.30 6.10
N ARG A 196 4.25 -3.15 6.42
CA ARG A 196 3.14 -2.62 5.64
C ARG A 196 3.69 -1.66 4.60
N ILE A 197 3.38 -1.94 3.34
CA ILE A 197 3.78 -1.10 2.22
C ILE A 197 2.58 -0.82 1.33
N ARG A 198 2.68 0.29 0.59
CA ARG A 198 1.81 0.62 -0.55
C ARG A 198 2.71 0.88 -1.76
N ILE A 199 2.40 0.30 -2.89
CA ILE A 199 3.21 0.40 -4.11
C ILE A 199 2.33 0.50 -5.35
N GLN A 200 2.76 1.31 -6.32
CA GLN A 200 2.15 1.40 -7.63
C GLN A 200 3.21 1.68 -8.69
N LEU A 201 3.15 0.93 -9.79
CA LEU A 201 3.96 1.17 -10.97
C LEU A 201 3.08 1.75 -12.08
N ILE A 202 3.34 2.99 -12.49
CA ILE A 202 2.65 3.67 -13.59
C ILE A 202 3.58 3.59 -14.81
N GLN A 203 3.25 2.73 -15.76
CA GLN A 203 4.00 2.58 -17.01
C GLN A 203 3.44 3.47 -18.12
N ASP A 204 2.11 3.55 -18.19
CA ASP A 204 1.36 4.35 -19.15
C ASP A 204 0.17 4.98 -18.40
N GLU A 205 0.34 6.25 -18.07
CA GLU A 205 -0.64 7.06 -17.35
C GLU A 205 -1.94 7.20 -18.14
N ARG A 206 -1.86 7.25 -19.48
CA ARG A 206 -3.04 7.33 -20.35
C ARG A 206 -3.84 6.04 -20.30
N ALA A 207 -3.17 4.89 -20.41
CA ALA A 207 -3.80 3.59 -20.29
C ALA A 207 -4.39 3.40 -18.88
N LEU A 208 -3.68 3.83 -17.84
CA LEU A 208 -4.15 3.77 -16.45
C LEU A 208 -5.42 4.61 -16.26
N TYR A 209 -5.44 5.88 -16.66
CA TYR A 209 -6.64 6.70 -16.53
C TYR A 209 -7.81 6.16 -17.35
N SER A 210 -7.55 5.65 -18.55
CA SER A 210 -8.59 5.00 -19.36
C SER A 210 -9.22 3.79 -18.63
N SER A 211 -8.38 2.95 -18.01
CA SER A 211 -8.81 1.81 -17.20
C SER A 211 -9.58 2.22 -15.93
N LEU A 212 -9.13 3.28 -15.25
CA LEU A 212 -9.81 3.84 -14.07
C LEU A 212 -11.18 4.45 -14.44
N ILE A 213 -11.27 5.16 -15.56
CA ILE A 213 -12.54 5.69 -16.09
C ILE A 213 -13.51 4.55 -16.39
N GLN A 214 -13.04 3.50 -17.06
CA GLN A 214 -13.85 2.33 -17.38
C GLN A 214 -14.36 1.64 -16.11
N SER A 215 -13.50 1.44 -15.10
CA SER A 215 -13.90 0.88 -13.81
C SER A 215 -14.95 1.75 -13.10
N CYS A 216 -14.81 3.09 -13.16
CA CYS A 216 -15.82 4.00 -12.62
C CYS A 216 -17.17 3.86 -13.34
N ILE A 217 -17.17 3.66 -14.66
CA ILE A 217 -18.39 3.45 -15.45
C ILE A 217 -19.08 2.14 -15.03
N GLU A 218 -18.33 1.03 -15.04
CA GLU A 218 -18.86 -0.29 -14.66
C GLU A 218 -19.46 -0.30 -13.26
N LYS A 219 -18.74 0.25 -12.29
CA LYS A 219 -19.23 0.35 -10.90
C LYS A 219 -20.43 1.27 -10.77
N SER A 220 -20.48 2.35 -11.55
CA SER A 220 -21.66 3.23 -11.58
C SER A 220 -22.89 2.52 -12.14
N VAL A 221 -22.73 1.64 -13.14
CA VAL A 221 -23.82 0.84 -13.70
C VAL A 221 -24.35 -0.13 -12.64
N LEU A 222 -23.46 -0.90 -12.00
CA LEU A 222 -23.83 -1.85 -10.94
C LEU A 222 -24.58 -1.17 -9.78
N LEU A 223 -24.10 -0.02 -9.32
CA LEU A 223 -24.77 0.75 -8.27
C LEU A 223 -26.14 1.27 -8.71
N THR A 224 -26.28 1.68 -9.97
CA THR A 224 -27.57 2.13 -10.51
C THR A 224 -28.58 0.99 -10.56
N GLU A 225 -28.14 -0.21 -10.93
CA GLU A 225 -28.99 -1.42 -10.95
C GLU A 225 -29.40 -1.85 -9.54
N ALA A 226 -28.48 -1.82 -8.58
CA ALA A 226 -28.77 -2.10 -7.18
C ALA A 226 -29.80 -1.11 -6.59
N LEU A 227 -29.63 0.19 -6.85
CA LEU A 227 -30.57 1.23 -6.41
C LEU A 227 -31.97 1.04 -6.99
N LYS A 228 -32.08 0.71 -8.29
CA LYS A 228 -33.37 0.42 -8.93
C LYS A 228 -34.07 -0.79 -8.33
N SER A 229 -33.32 -1.82 -7.96
CA SER A 229 -33.87 -3.04 -7.35
C SER A 229 -34.50 -2.71 -5.99
N LEU A 230 -33.81 -1.93 -5.15
CA LEU A 230 -34.35 -1.47 -3.86
C LEU A 230 -35.64 -0.63 -4.01
N GLU A 231 -35.72 0.24 -5.02
CA GLU A 231 -36.92 1.05 -5.27
C GLU A 231 -38.14 0.24 -5.72
N ASN A 232 -37.92 -0.90 -6.38
CA ASN A 232 -39.00 -1.80 -6.77
C ASN A 232 -39.49 -2.63 -5.58
N ASP A 233 -38.60 -3.05 -4.68
CA ASP A 233 -38.96 -3.75 -3.45
C ASP A 233 -39.78 -2.86 -2.50
N GLU A 234 -39.44 -1.57 -2.38
CA GLU A 234 -40.19 -0.59 -1.58
C GLU A 234 -41.61 -0.31 -2.12
N LYS A 235 -41.84 -0.47 -3.44
CA LYS A 235 -43.14 -0.22 -4.08
C LYS A 235 -44.03 -1.47 -4.13
N GLY A 236 -43.47 -2.66 -3.91
CA GLY A 236 -44.18 -3.93 -3.89
C GLY A 236 -44.62 -4.39 -2.49
N ALA A 237 -44.18 -3.71 -1.44
CA ALA A 237 -44.59 -3.91 -0.04
C ALA A 237 -45.72 -2.95 0.36
#